data_AF-A0A1H7ZIX0-F1
#
_entry.id   AF-A0A1H7ZIX0-F1
#
_cell.length_a   1.000
_cell.length_b   1.000
_cell.length_c   1.000
_cell.angle_alpha   90.00
_cell.angle_beta   90.00
_cell.angle_gamma   90.00
#
_symmetry.space_group_name_H-M   'P 1'
#
loop_
_entity.id
_entity.type
_entity.pdbx_description
1 polymer ?
#
loop_
_entity_poly.entity_id
_entity_poly.type
_entity_poly.pdbx_seq_one_letter_code
_entity_poly.pdbx_strand_id
1 'polypeptide(L)'
;MRAGRVDAVEPDLFTAAAEEIQAKEPGRAPLAVRMRPRSLEEVAGQQHLLKPGSPLRRLVASTSGPAATSSVILWGPPGTGKTTLAYVISQATDRRFVELSAITAGVKEVRAVIDGARRTIGTTGKETVLFLDEIHRFSKAQQDSLLPAVENRWVTLIAATTENP
;
A
#
# COMPACT_ATOMS: atom_id res chain seq x y z
N MET A 1 -34.59 14.72 18.80
CA MET A 1 -33.96 14.86 17.47
C MET A 1 -32.95 16.00 17.51
N ARG A 2 -31.65 15.71 17.71
CA ARG A 2 -30.53 16.62 17.42
C ARG A 2 -29.32 15.73 17.11
N ALA A 3 -29.01 15.63 15.83
CA ALA A 3 -27.87 14.87 15.32
C ALA A 3 -26.57 15.60 15.68
N GLY A 4 -25.66 14.87 16.32
CA GLY A 4 -24.29 15.32 16.54
C GLY A 4 -23.56 15.44 15.21
N ARG A 5 -22.96 16.61 14.99
CA ARG A 5 -22.10 16.94 13.86
C ARG A 5 -20.87 16.03 13.93
N VAL A 6 -20.71 15.17 12.93
CA VAL A 6 -19.48 14.39 12.74
C VAL A 6 -18.38 15.35 12.29
N ASP A 7 -17.37 15.55 13.13
CA ASP A 7 -16.17 16.28 12.77
C ASP A 7 -15.48 15.54 11.62
N ALA A 8 -15.50 16.17 10.44
CA ALA A 8 -14.72 15.73 9.31
C ALA A 8 -13.24 15.77 9.72
N VAL A 9 -12.56 14.62 9.67
CA VAL A 9 -11.11 14.55 9.83
C VAL A 9 -10.50 15.34 8.69
N GLU A 10 -10.00 16.54 8.99
CA GLU A 10 -9.21 17.33 8.06
C GLU A 10 -8.05 16.47 7.55
N PRO A 11 -7.77 16.47 6.23
CA PRO A 11 -6.56 15.85 5.73
C PRO A 11 -5.39 16.49 6.48
N ASP A 12 -4.53 15.67 7.08
CA ASP A 12 -3.35 16.12 7.79
C ASP A 12 -2.54 17.04 6.87
N LEU A 13 -2.59 18.34 7.18
CA LEU A 13 -1.99 19.44 6.39
C LEU A 13 -0.51 19.18 6.11
N PHE A 14 0.15 18.41 6.97
CA PHE A 14 1.56 18.03 6.81
C PHE A 14 1.77 16.95 5.74
N THR A 15 0.85 15.99 5.60
CA THR A 15 0.94 14.93 4.60
C THR A 15 0.61 15.46 3.19
N ALA A 16 -0.45 16.28 3.07
CA ALA A 16 -0.82 16.91 1.81
C ALA A 16 0.27 17.90 1.32
N ALA A 17 0.85 18.69 2.23
CA ALA A 17 1.96 19.59 1.90
C ALA A 17 3.23 18.83 1.49
N ALA A 18 3.52 17.67 2.12
CA ALA A 18 4.66 16.84 1.73
C ALA A 18 4.47 16.25 0.31
N GLU A 19 3.28 15.75 -0.01
CA GLU A 19 2.93 15.26 -1.36
C GLU A 19 2.98 16.40 -2.41
N GLU A 20 2.53 17.60 -2.04
CA GLU A 20 2.51 18.78 -2.93
C GLU A 20 3.92 19.35 -3.18
N ILE A 21 4.78 19.42 -2.15
CA ILE A 21 6.20 19.76 -2.30
C ILE A 21 6.93 18.69 -3.13
N GLN A 22 6.60 17.43 -2.93
CA GLN A 22 7.19 16.31 -3.66
C GLN A 22 6.86 16.33 -5.16
N ALA A 23 5.63 16.73 -5.52
CA ALA A 23 5.24 16.93 -6.92
C ALA A 23 5.94 18.14 -7.57
N LYS A 24 6.26 19.18 -6.78
CA LYS A 24 6.83 20.44 -7.27
C LYS A 24 8.37 20.45 -7.35
N GLU A 25 9.07 19.73 -6.46
CA GLU A 25 10.53 19.75 -6.35
C GLU A 25 11.16 18.35 -6.16
N PRO A 26 11.12 17.46 -7.17
CA PRO A 26 11.60 16.08 -7.06
C PRO A 26 13.11 15.96 -6.71
N GLY A 27 13.90 17.01 -6.93
CA GLY A 27 15.32 17.07 -6.57
C GLY A 27 15.61 17.14 -5.07
N ARG A 28 14.62 17.50 -4.24
CA ARG A 28 14.78 17.69 -2.78
C ARG A 28 14.31 16.50 -1.95
N ALA A 29 13.66 15.51 -2.57
CA ALA A 29 13.32 14.27 -1.89
C ALA A 29 14.61 13.50 -1.50
N PRO A 30 14.62 12.79 -0.35
CA PRO A 30 15.75 11.95 0.04
C PRO A 30 16.18 11.00 -1.09
N LEU A 31 17.48 10.73 -1.22
CA LEU A 31 18.02 9.90 -2.31
C LEU A 31 17.33 8.54 -2.39
N ALA A 32 17.04 7.91 -1.24
CA ALA A 32 16.35 6.63 -1.17
C ALA A 32 14.97 6.65 -1.86
N VAL A 33 14.25 7.77 -1.79
CA VAL A 33 12.94 7.95 -2.46
C VAL A 33 13.16 8.16 -3.96
N ARG A 34 14.13 8.99 -4.34
CA ARG A 34 14.45 9.29 -5.75
C ARG A 34 14.97 8.07 -6.52
N MET A 35 15.65 7.16 -5.83
CA MET A 35 16.22 5.94 -6.40
C MET A 35 15.23 4.77 -6.41
N ARG A 36 13.96 4.96 -5.99
CA ARG A 36 12.96 3.89 -6.07
C ARG A 36 12.75 3.50 -7.54
N PRO A 37 12.93 2.22 -7.90
CA PRO A 37 12.54 1.65 -9.18
C PRO A 37 11.12 2.06 -9.58
N ARG A 38 10.93 2.30 -10.87
CA ARG A 38 9.63 2.61 -11.48
C ARG A 38 8.95 1.39 -12.06
N SER A 39 9.75 0.38 -12.42
CA SER A 39 9.27 -0.89 -12.94
C SER A 39 9.90 -2.07 -12.22
N LEU A 40 9.33 -3.25 -12.44
CA LEU A 40 9.81 -4.48 -11.82
C LEU A 40 11.18 -4.90 -12.37
N GLU A 41 11.52 -4.50 -13.60
CA GLU A 41 12.81 -4.73 -14.27
C GLU A 41 13.94 -3.91 -13.65
N GLU A 42 13.62 -2.75 -13.08
CA GLU A 42 14.58 -1.85 -12.43
C GLU A 42 14.94 -2.29 -11.00
N VAL A 43 14.24 -3.29 -10.45
CA VAL A 43 14.52 -3.81 -9.10
C VAL A 43 15.86 -4.54 -9.11
N ALA A 44 16.85 -3.98 -8.42
CA ALA A 44 18.15 -4.58 -8.24
C ALA A 44 18.11 -5.68 -7.17
N GLY A 45 18.66 -6.86 -7.50
CA GLY A 45 18.55 -8.05 -6.65
C GLY A 45 17.19 -8.73 -6.79
N GLN A 46 16.94 -9.80 -6.02
CA GLN A 46 15.66 -10.51 -6.02
C GLN A 46 15.25 -11.17 -7.35
N GLN A 47 16.18 -11.47 -8.27
CA GLN A 47 15.87 -12.03 -9.59
C GLN A 47 15.05 -13.34 -9.51
N HIS A 48 15.21 -14.11 -8.44
CA HIS A 48 14.42 -15.31 -8.19
C HIS A 48 12.92 -15.03 -8.04
N LEU A 49 12.53 -13.86 -7.52
CA LEU A 49 11.15 -13.40 -7.45
C LEU A 49 10.63 -12.83 -8.78
N LEU A 50 11.52 -12.50 -9.70
CA LEU A 50 11.21 -11.77 -10.95
C LEU A 50 11.26 -12.65 -12.21
N LYS A 51 11.57 -13.95 -12.06
CA LYS A 51 11.61 -14.92 -13.16
C LYS A 51 10.25 -14.99 -13.88
N PRO A 52 10.24 -15.24 -15.21
CA PRO A 52 8.99 -15.49 -15.93
C PRO A 52 8.13 -16.52 -15.22
N GLY A 53 6.83 -16.22 -15.08
CA GLY A 53 5.87 -17.09 -14.39
C GLY A 53 5.95 -17.07 -12.87
N SER A 54 6.84 -16.29 -12.24
CA SER A 54 6.85 -16.13 -10.78
C SER A 54 5.54 -15.53 -10.27
N PRO A 55 5.17 -15.77 -8.99
CA PRO A 55 3.98 -15.16 -8.40
C PRO A 55 3.94 -13.64 -8.59
N LEU A 56 5.02 -12.92 -8.30
CA LEU A 56 5.09 -11.46 -8.48
C LEU A 56 4.89 -11.04 -9.94
N ARG A 57 5.49 -11.75 -10.91
CA ARG A 57 5.28 -11.46 -12.33
C ARG A 57 3.84 -11.67 -12.75
N ARG A 58 3.15 -12.69 -12.21
CA ARG A 58 1.73 -12.91 -12.50
C ARG A 58 0.83 -11.83 -11.88
N LEU A 59 1.14 -11.36 -10.67
CA LEU A 59 0.40 -10.26 -10.04
C LEU A 59 0.46 -8.99 -10.88
N VAL A 60 1.64 -8.66 -11.43
CA VAL A 60 1.82 -7.46 -12.25
C VAL A 60 1.28 -7.64 -13.68
N ALA A 61 1.43 -8.82 -14.27
CA ALA A 61 1.01 -9.08 -15.66
C ALA A 61 -0.50 -9.26 -15.82
N SER A 62 -1.21 -9.67 -14.76
CA SER A 62 -2.66 -9.77 -14.79
C SER A 62 -3.26 -8.45 -14.32
N THR A 63 -3.69 -7.59 -15.25
CA THR A 63 -4.46 -6.37 -14.91
C THR A 63 -5.92 -6.70 -14.59
N SER A 64 -6.43 -7.88 -14.97
CA SER A 64 -7.86 -8.21 -14.88
C SER A 64 -8.14 -9.67 -14.48
N GLY A 65 -7.16 -10.38 -13.93
CA GLY A 65 -7.29 -11.79 -13.50
C GLY A 65 -7.43 -11.96 -11.97
N PRO A 66 -7.78 -13.16 -11.47
CA PRO A 66 -7.88 -13.44 -10.03
C PRO A 66 -6.57 -13.17 -9.26
N ALA A 67 -5.43 -13.34 -9.95
CA ALA A 67 -4.12 -13.03 -9.41
C ALA A 67 -3.94 -11.52 -9.19
N ALA A 68 -4.50 -10.66 -10.03
CA ALA A 68 -4.37 -9.20 -9.95
C ALA A 68 -4.78 -8.65 -8.58
N THR A 69 -5.76 -9.27 -7.94
CA THR A 69 -6.38 -8.80 -6.69
C THR A 69 -5.98 -9.63 -5.48
N SER A 70 -4.94 -10.46 -5.60
CA SER A 70 -4.48 -11.32 -4.51
C SER A 70 -3.65 -10.54 -3.49
N SER A 71 -3.94 -10.74 -2.20
CA SER A 71 -3.11 -10.22 -1.12
C SER A 71 -1.77 -10.96 -1.04
N VAL A 72 -0.69 -10.24 -0.70
CA VAL A 72 0.68 -10.78 -0.67
C VAL A 72 1.33 -10.50 0.68
N ILE A 73 2.14 -11.43 1.17
CA ILE A 73 3.07 -11.19 2.28
C ILE A 73 4.49 -11.24 1.74
N LEU A 74 5.23 -10.15 1.90
CA LEU A 74 6.64 -10.03 1.57
C LEU A 74 7.46 -10.27 2.83
N TRP A 75 8.21 -11.37 2.85
CA TRP A 75 9.08 -11.71 3.96
C TRP A 75 10.54 -11.57 3.58
N GLY A 76 11.31 -10.91 4.44
CA GLY A 76 12.76 -10.84 4.31
C GLY A 76 13.39 -9.80 5.23
N PRO A 77 14.73 -9.82 5.36
CA PRO A 77 15.48 -8.89 6.20
C PRO A 77 15.14 -7.40 5.95
N PRO A 78 15.40 -6.50 6.91
CA PRO A 78 15.28 -5.07 6.69
C PRO A 78 16.18 -4.61 5.52
N GLY A 79 15.73 -3.61 4.77
CA GLY A 79 16.50 -3.08 3.63
C GLY A 79 16.47 -3.92 2.35
N THR A 80 15.72 -5.02 2.30
CA THR A 80 15.59 -5.88 1.09
C THR A 80 14.65 -5.33 0.01
N GLY A 81 14.06 -4.15 0.23
CA GLY A 81 13.20 -3.48 -0.75
C GLY A 81 11.73 -3.89 -0.74
N LYS A 82 11.20 -4.40 0.39
CA LYS A 82 9.77 -4.80 0.51
C LYS A 82 8.80 -3.67 0.15
N THR A 83 8.95 -2.50 0.78
CA THR A 83 8.16 -1.30 0.48
C THR A 83 8.30 -0.89 -0.99
N THR A 84 9.53 -0.97 -1.51
CA THR A 84 9.83 -0.64 -2.90
C THR A 84 9.12 -1.60 -3.88
N LEU A 85 9.13 -2.91 -3.61
CA LEU A 85 8.41 -3.90 -4.40
C LEU A 85 6.90 -3.64 -4.40
N ALA A 86 6.32 -3.36 -3.23
CA ALA A 86 4.90 -3.04 -3.11
C ALA A 86 4.54 -1.77 -3.91
N TYR A 87 5.38 -0.74 -3.83
CA TYR A 87 5.22 0.49 -4.59
C TYR A 87 5.27 0.23 -6.10
N VAL A 88 6.28 -0.50 -6.59
CA VAL A 88 6.39 -0.87 -8.01
C VAL A 88 5.17 -1.66 -8.49
N ILE A 89 4.67 -2.61 -7.69
CA ILE A 89 3.46 -3.39 -8.03
C ILE A 89 2.25 -2.45 -8.19
N SER A 90 2.09 -1.46 -7.31
CA SER A 90 1.00 -0.48 -7.44
C SER A 90 1.10 0.36 -8.70
N GLN A 91 2.31 0.80 -9.08
CA GLN A 91 2.52 1.61 -10.28
C GLN A 91 2.27 0.78 -11.55
N ALA A 92 2.79 -0.45 -11.58
CA ALA A 92 2.64 -1.33 -12.73
C ALA A 92 1.19 -1.81 -12.95
N THR A 93 0.34 -1.74 -11.91
CA THR A 93 -1.09 -2.08 -11.99
C THR A 93 -2.00 -0.84 -12.06
N ASP A 94 -1.43 0.37 -12.19
CA ASP A 94 -2.13 1.66 -12.11
C ASP A 94 -3.09 1.77 -10.91
N ARG A 95 -2.59 1.46 -9.72
CA ARG A 95 -3.34 1.54 -8.47
C ARG A 95 -2.81 2.63 -7.57
N ARG A 96 -3.70 3.20 -6.76
CA ARG A 96 -3.31 4.10 -5.69
C ARG A 96 -2.49 3.32 -4.66
N PHE A 97 -1.36 3.86 -4.24
CA PHE A 97 -0.54 3.28 -3.16
C PHE A 97 -0.83 4.00 -1.85
N VAL A 98 -1.04 3.24 -0.78
CA VAL A 98 -1.12 3.75 0.59
C VAL A 98 -0.26 2.88 1.48
N GLU A 99 0.59 3.50 2.30
CA GLU A 99 1.49 2.81 3.22
C GLU A 99 1.05 3.06 4.67
N LEU A 100 1.00 2.00 5.47
CA LEU A 100 0.78 2.03 6.91
C LEU A 100 1.83 1.17 7.61
N SER A 101 2.31 1.61 8.77
CA SER A 101 3.09 0.75 9.67
C SER A 101 2.15 0.15 10.72
N ALA A 102 2.21 -1.17 10.90
CA ALA A 102 1.45 -1.85 11.95
C ALA A 102 1.84 -1.38 13.37
N ILE A 103 3.03 -0.82 13.53
CA ILE A 103 3.55 -0.32 14.81
C ILE A 103 2.89 1.01 15.20
N THR A 104 2.72 1.92 14.23
CA THR A 104 2.27 3.29 14.51
C THR A 104 0.81 3.54 14.17
N ALA A 105 0.23 2.79 13.23
CA ALA A 105 -1.16 2.98 12.84
C ALA A 105 -2.11 2.44 13.91
N GLY A 106 -3.14 3.18 14.30
CA GLY A 106 -4.25 2.68 15.12
C GLY A 106 -5.43 2.22 14.27
N VAL A 107 -6.52 1.81 14.94
CA VAL A 107 -7.78 1.41 14.27
C VAL A 107 -8.40 2.58 13.49
N LYS A 108 -8.22 3.82 13.97
CA LYS A 108 -8.74 5.01 13.30
C LYS A 108 -8.07 5.23 11.94
N GLU A 109 -6.76 5.07 11.88
CA GLU A 109 -5.95 5.24 10.67
C GLU A 109 -6.30 4.16 9.64
N VAL A 110 -6.46 2.91 10.08
CA VAL A 110 -6.93 1.81 9.21
C VAL A 110 -8.29 2.12 8.60
N ARG A 111 -9.26 2.58 9.40
CA ARG A 111 -10.59 2.97 8.90
C ARG A 111 -10.51 4.13 7.91
N ALA A 112 -9.69 5.14 8.19
CA ALA A 112 -9.52 6.29 7.31
C ALA A 112 -8.99 5.88 5.93
N VAL A 113 -8.04 4.94 5.87
CA VAL A 113 -7.53 4.37 4.62
C VAL A 113 -8.63 3.64 3.86
N ILE A 114 -9.42 2.80 4.55
CA ILE A 114 -10.54 2.06 3.96
C ILE A 114 -11.58 3.02 3.36
N ASP A 115 -11.99 4.03 4.11
CA ASP A 115 -12.94 5.04 3.64
C ASP A 115 -12.37 5.87 2.48
N GLY A 116 -11.07 6.14 2.50
CA GLY A 116 -10.36 6.74 1.38
C GLY A 116 -10.41 5.87 0.13
N ALA A 117 -10.11 4.58 0.25
CA ALA A 117 -10.11 3.62 -0.86
C ALA A 117 -11.51 3.48 -1.49
N ARG A 118 -12.55 3.36 -0.66
CA ARG A 118 -13.95 3.30 -1.12
C ARG A 118 -14.35 4.54 -1.92
N ARG A 119 -13.96 5.72 -1.43
CA ARG A 119 -14.19 6.99 -2.13
C ARG A 119 -13.46 7.02 -3.48
N THR A 120 -12.19 6.64 -3.51
CA THR A 120 -11.38 6.60 -4.75
C THR A 120 -11.99 5.65 -5.79
N ILE A 121 -12.43 4.46 -5.39
CA ILE A 121 -13.12 3.52 -6.27
C ILE A 121 -14.42 4.14 -6.82
N GLY A 122 -15.23 4.75 -5.95
CA GLY A 122 -16.50 5.36 -6.35
C GLY A 122 -16.38 6.57 -7.27
N THR A 123 -15.29 7.36 -7.17
CA THR A 123 -15.12 8.58 -7.96
C THR A 123 -14.29 8.38 -9.22
N THR A 124 -13.25 7.55 -9.17
CA THR A 124 -12.27 7.39 -10.26
C THR A 124 -12.19 5.97 -10.81
N GLY A 125 -12.84 5.00 -10.16
CA GLY A 125 -12.66 3.57 -10.47
C GLY A 125 -11.29 3.02 -10.09
N LYS A 126 -10.38 3.84 -9.53
CA LYS A 126 -9.01 3.44 -9.23
C LYS A 126 -8.94 2.62 -7.94
N GLU A 127 -8.44 1.40 -8.05
CA GLU A 127 -8.23 0.51 -6.89
C GLU A 127 -7.05 0.98 -6.04
N THR A 128 -7.02 0.54 -4.77
CA THR A 128 -5.97 0.89 -3.80
C THR A 128 -5.17 -0.33 -3.39
N VAL A 129 -3.83 -0.24 -3.48
CA VAL A 129 -2.88 -1.13 -2.82
C VAL A 129 -2.57 -0.56 -1.44
N LEU A 130 -2.95 -1.30 -0.40
CA LEU A 130 -2.57 -1.00 0.97
C LEU A 130 -1.33 -1.81 1.32
N PHE A 131 -0.21 -1.12 1.50
CA PHE A 131 1.00 -1.71 2.04
C PHE A 131 1.00 -1.61 3.57
N LEU A 132 1.19 -2.73 4.26
CA LEU A 132 1.29 -2.78 5.71
C LEU A 132 2.66 -3.34 6.13
N ASP A 133 3.51 -2.49 6.69
CA ASP A 133 4.81 -2.91 7.20
C ASP A 133 4.72 -3.45 8.63
N GLU A 134 5.59 -4.41 8.94
CA GLU A 134 5.65 -5.13 10.22
C GLU A 134 4.31 -5.75 10.66
N ILE A 135 3.62 -6.43 9.73
CA ILE A 135 2.32 -7.10 9.96
C ILE A 135 2.30 -8.01 11.20
N HIS A 136 3.46 -8.55 11.61
CA HIS A 136 3.59 -9.36 12.83
C HIS A 136 3.27 -8.57 14.13
N ARG A 137 3.28 -7.23 14.10
CA ARG A 137 2.87 -6.36 15.21
C ARG A 137 1.41 -5.90 15.13
N PHE A 138 0.67 -6.33 14.11
CA PHE A 138 -0.71 -5.91 13.90
C PHE A 138 -1.64 -6.58 14.92
N SER A 139 -2.27 -5.76 15.74
CA SER A 139 -3.22 -6.21 16.77
C SER A 139 -4.50 -6.78 16.14
N LYS A 140 -5.18 -7.64 16.91
CA LYS A 140 -6.48 -8.21 16.52
C LYS A 140 -7.52 -7.12 16.20
N ALA A 141 -7.56 -6.04 16.98
CA ALA A 141 -8.51 -4.95 16.73
C ALA A 141 -8.27 -4.24 15.39
N GLN A 142 -7.01 -4.05 14.99
CA GLN A 142 -6.69 -3.51 13.67
C GLN A 142 -7.01 -4.52 12.56
N GLN A 143 -6.73 -5.81 12.77
CA GLN A 143 -7.09 -6.88 11.82
C GLN A 143 -8.60 -6.96 11.59
N ASP A 144 -9.40 -7.00 12.65
CA ASP A 144 -10.87 -7.03 12.57
C ASP A 144 -11.41 -5.79 11.83
N SER A 145 -10.73 -4.65 11.94
CA SER A 145 -11.09 -3.44 11.20
C SER A 145 -10.69 -3.48 9.72
N LEU A 146 -9.65 -4.24 9.36
CA LEU A 146 -9.10 -4.33 8.01
C LEU A 146 -9.77 -5.44 7.17
N LEU A 147 -10.09 -6.58 7.78
CA LEU A 147 -10.59 -7.78 7.09
C LEU A 147 -11.75 -7.49 6.13
N PRO A 148 -12.80 -6.75 6.52
CA PRO A 148 -13.90 -6.46 5.61
C PRO A 148 -13.46 -5.73 4.33
N ALA A 149 -12.45 -4.86 4.41
CA ALA A 149 -11.97 -4.12 3.24
C ALA A 149 -11.19 -5.00 2.27
N VAL A 150 -10.48 -6.02 2.77
CA VAL A 150 -9.77 -7.01 1.94
C VAL A 150 -10.79 -7.96 1.28
N GLU A 151 -11.75 -8.47 2.05
CA GLU A 151 -12.79 -9.40 1.56
C GLU A 151 -13.67 -8.76 0.48
N ASN A 152 -14.07 -7.50 0.68
CA ASN A 152 -14.86 -6.73 -0.29
C ASN A 152 -14.01 -6.11 -1.41
N ARG A 153 -12.69 -6.39 -1.43
CA ARG A 153 -11.72 -5.88 -2.41
C ARG A 153 -11.71 -4.36 -2.53
N TRP A 154 -12.00 -3.64 -1.44
CA TRP A 154 -11.80 -2.19 -1.40
C TRP A 154 -10.31 -1.85 -1.39
N VAL A 155 -9.48 -2.75 -0.85
CA VAL A 155 -8.02 -2.67 -0.89
C VAL A 155 -7.43 -4.01 -1.30
N THR A 156 -6.33 -3.97 -2.05
CA THR A 156 -5.43 -5.12 -2.21
C THR A 156 -4.32 -4.99 -1.17
N LEU A 157 -4.19 -5.96 -0.27
CA LEU A 157 -3.21 -5.91 0.82
C LEU A 157 -1.85 -6.46 0.37
N ILE A 158 -0.79 -5.68 0.57
CA ILE A 158 0.58 -6.17 0.52
C ILE A 158 1.18 -5.97 1.91
N ALA A 159 1.37 -7.05 2.65
CA ALA A 159 1.97 -7.00 3.97
C ALA A 159 3.47 -7.26 3.89
N ALA A 160 4.24 -6.70 4.82
CA ALA A 160 5.67 -6.97 4.96
C ALA A 160 6.01 -7.36 6.40
N THR A 161 6.95 -8.30 6.56
CA THR A 161 7.48 -8.69 7.86
C THR A 161 8.96 -9.08 7.75
N THR A 162 9.73 -8.80 8.80
CA THR A 162 11.08 -9.36 8.98
C THR A 162 11.06 -10.69 9.74
N GLU A 163 10.01 -10.95 10.52
CA GLU A 163 9.81 -12.19 11.27
C GLU A 163 9.17 -13.26 10.38
N ASN A 164 9.46 -14.54 10.64
CA ASN A 164 8.88 -15.65 9.89
C ASN A 164 7.35 -15.60 10.03
N PRO A 165 6.59 -15.43 8.92
CA PRO A 165 5.14 -15.25 8.95
C PRO A 165 4.36 -16.47 9.44
#